data_AF-A0A968UVP2-F1
#
_entry.id   AF-A0A968UVP2-F1
#
_cell.length_a   1.000
_cell.length_b   1.000
_cell.length_c   1.000
_cell.angle_alpha   90.00
_cell.angle_beta   90.00
_cell.angle_gamma   90.00
#
_symmetry.space_group_name_H-M   'P 1'
#
loop_
_entity.id
_entity.type
_entity.pdbx_description
1 polymer ?
#
loop_
_entity_poly.entity_id
_entity_poly.type
_entity_poly.pdbx_seq_one_letter_code
_entity_poly.pdbx_strand_id
1 'polypeptide(L)'
;MIQTISKTIAFDEFVAWYPENSVHKYELHNGVIVEMPLGTGDHADVIGFLSSEINFEIRRLQLPYSIPGHCLLKLSRDEAGYQPDVIILDRTALANESRWKKNPSSTMGSSVRLAVEVVSTNWQDDYLVKVADYERLGISEYWVVDYAALGGRRFIGNPKQPTISVYQLVDGEYQISLFRGNDIIESLAFPELRLTAEQIFRAGLPATEST
;
A
#
# COMPACT_ATOMS: atom_id res chain seq x y z
N MET A 1 31.24 18.92 -17.34
CA MET A 1 29.99 18.37 -16.75
C MET A 1 29.11 17.96 -17.90
N ILE A 2 28.81 16.66 -18.03
CA ILE A 2 27.84 16.17 -19.02
C ILE A 2 26.51 16.12 -18.29
N GLN A 3 25.63 17.08 -18.56
CA GLN A 3 24.27 17.07 -18.03
C GLN A 3 23.43 16.21 -18.98
N THR A 4 23.32 14.92 -18.67
CA THR A 4 22.38 14.03 -19.36
C THR A 4 20.99 14.40 -18.86
N ILE A 5 20.26 15.21 -19.64
CA ILE A 5 18.83 15.45 -19.40
C ILE A 5 18.13 14.12 -19.73
N SER A 6 17.88 13.31 -18.70
CA SER A 6 16.99 12.15 -18.84
C SER A 6 15.60 12.66 -19.22
N LYS A 7 14.97 12.07 -20.22
CA LYS A 7 13.60 12.43 -20.60
C LYS A 7 12.68 12.01 -19.45
N THR A 8 12.17 12.98 -18.70
CA THR A 8 11.17 12.77 -17.65
C THR A 8 9.82 12.46 -18.30
N ILE A 9 9.25 11.30 -17.96
CA ILE A 9 7.95 10.84 -18.42
C ILE A 9 6.87 11.43 -17.51
N ALA A 10 5.86 12.08 -18.07
CA ALA A 10 4.73 12.55 -17.29
C ALA A 10 3.80 11.39 -16.89
N PHE A 11 3.05 11.54 -15.80
CA PHE A 11 2.12 10.51 -15.32
C PHE A 11 1.13 10.05 -16.39
N ASP A 12 0.62 10.98 -17.20
CA ASP A 12 -0.33 10.66 -18.26
C ASP A 12 0.32 9.86 -19.40
N GLU A 13 1.60 10.13 -19.69
CA GLU A 13 2.37 9.35 -20.65
C GLU A 13 2.67 7.95 -20.11
N PHE A 14 2.97 7.84 -18.82
CA PHE A 14 3.16 6.55 -18.14
C PHE A 14 1.90 5.69 -18.16
N VAL A 15 0.74 6.26 -17.81
CA VAL A 15 -0.54 5.55 -17.84
C VAL A 15 -0.87 5.08 -19.26
N ALA A 16 -0.58 5.91 -20.28
CA ALA A 16 -0.79 5.54 -21.68
C ALA A 16 0.21 4.47 -22.17
N TRP A 17 1.40 4.42 -21.59
CA TRP A 17 2.43 3.43 -21.88
C TRP A 17 2.17 2.09 -21.19
N TYR A 18 1.46 2.08 -20.05
CA TYR A 18 1.30 0.90 -19.20
C TYR A 18 0.77 -0.31 -20.00
N PRO A 19 1.48 -1.46 -20.04
CA PRO A 19 1.07 -2.57 -20.91
C PRO A 19 -0.21 -3.27 -20.40
N GLU A 20 -1.22 -3.40 -21.27
CA GLU A 20 -2.57 -3.92 -20.93
C GLU A 20 -2.58 -5.37 -20.35
N ASN A 21 -1.56 -6.18 -20.63
CA ASN A 21 -1.47 -7.59 -20.18
C ASN A 21 -0.11 -7.90 -19.56
N SER A 22 0.51 -6.93 -18.89
CA SER A 22 1.79 -7.19 -18.25
C SER A 22 1.65 -8.18 -17.09
N VAL A 23 2.59 -9.10 -16.99
CA VAL A 23 2.77 -9.91 -15.77
C VAL A 23 3.55 -9.16 -14.70
N HIS A 24 4.12 -8.00 -15.04
CA HIS A 24 4.91 -7.15 -14.14
C HIS A 24 4.12 -5.92 -13.70
N LYS A 25 4.39 -5.47 -12.48
CA LYS A 25 3.91 -4.17 -11.97
C LYS A 25 4.94 -3.10 -12.34
N TYR A 26 4.47 -1.90 -12.67
CA TYR A 26 5.34 -0.75 -12.91
C TYR A 26 4.90 0.42 -12.05
N GLU A 27 5.87 1.20 -11.59
CA GLU A 27 5.64 2.47 -10.91
C GLU A 27 6.39 3.58 -11.64
N LEU A 28 5.97 4.83 -11.42
CA LEU A 28 6.64 6.02 -11.92
C LEU A 28 7.31 6.73 -10.75
N HIS A 29 8.63 6.83 -10.80
CA HIS A 29 9.46 7.41 -9.75
C HIS A 29 10.19 8.61 -10.33
N ASN A 30 9.75 9.83 -9.97
CA ASN A 30 10.34 11.08 -10.45
C ASN A 30 10.43 11.15 -11.98
N GLY A 31 9.35 10.73 -12.67
CA GLY A 31 9.29 10.64 -14.13
C GLY A 31 10.12 9.51 -14.76
N VAL A 32 10.62 8.55 -13.97
CA VAL A 32 11.31 7.33 -14.44
C VAL A 32 10.41 6.11 -14.21
N ILE A 33 10.17 5.32 -15.25
CA ILE A 33 9.42 4.08 -15.13
C ILE A 33 10.31 3.03 -14.47
N VAL A 34 9.82 2.45 -13.39
CA VAL A 34 10.49 1.40 -12.61
C VAL A 34 9.63 0.15 -12.68
N GLU A 35 10.23 -0.96 -13.14
CA GLU A 35 9.62 -2.27 -13.01
C GLU A 35 9.76 -2.76 -11.57
N MET A 36 8.63 -3.12 -10.95
CA MET A 36 8.63 -3.69 -9.62
C MET A 36 8.88 -5.20 -9.71
N PRO A 37 9.78 -5.75 -8.87
CA PRO A 37 10.02 -7.17 -8.84
C PRO A 37 8.73 -7.92 -8.46
N LEU A 38 8.56 -9.11 -9.01
CA LEU A 38 7.53 -10.02 -8.51
C LEU A 38 7.83 -10.37 -7.06
N GLY A 39 6.82 -10.25 -6.20
CA GLY A 39 6.90 -10.69 -4.82
C GLY A 39 7.20 -12.19 -4.72
N THR A 40 7.71 -12.64 -3.57
CA THR A 40 7.80 -14.07 -3.27
C THR A 40 6.39 -14.68 -3.08
N GLY A 41 6.30 -16.01 -3.03
CA GLY A 41 5.05 -16.68 -2.69
C GLY A 41 4.49 -16.19 -1.34
N ASP A 42 5.35 -16.13 -0.33
CA ASP A 42 5.00 -15.63 1.01
C ASP A 42 4.46 -14.19 0.97
N HIS A 43 5.06 -13.30 0.17
CA HIS A 43 4.60 -11.93 0.01
C HIS A 43 3.21 -11.89 -0.63
N ALA A 44 3.00 -12.68 -1.68
CA ALA A 44 1.71 -12.82 -2.34
C ALA A 44 0.63 -13.41 -1.42
N ASP A 45 0.97 -14.36 -0.55
CA ASP A 45 0.04 -14.97 0.40
C ASP A 45 -0.41 -13.97 1.48
N VAL A 46 0.50 -13.12 2.00
CA VAL A 46 0.13 -12.03 2.92
C VAL A 46 -0.82 -11.03 2.25
N ILE A 47 -0.55 -10.64 1.01
CA ILE A 47 -1.43 -9.75 0.23
C ILE A 47 -2.81 -10.38 0.03
N GLY A 48 -2.85 -11.65 -0.36
CA GLY A 48 -4.09 -12.40 -0.58
C GLY A 48 -4.91 -12.54 0.70
N PHE A 49 -4.26 -12.84 1.82
CA PHE A 49 -4.89 -12.92 3.14
C PHE A 49 -5.48 -11.57 3.57
N LEU A 50 -4.69 -10.49 3.54
CA LEU A 50 -5.16 -9.14 3.88
C LEU A 50 -6.34 -8.72 3.00
N SER A 51 -6.24 -8.93 1.70
CA SER A 51 -7.32 -8.62 0.76
C SER A 51 -8.60 -9.38 1.09
N SER A 52 -8.49 -10.63 1.52
CA SER A 52 -9.64 -11.49 1.86
C SER A 52 -10.31 -11.05 3.16
N GLU A 53 -9.54 -10.85 4.23
CA GLU A 53 -10.06 -10.40 5.53
C GLU A 53 -10.68 -9.02 5.44
N ILE A 54 -10.03 -8.08 4.74
CA ILE A 54 -10.58 -6.74 4.52
C ILE A 54 -11.85 -6.81 3.65
N ASN A 55 -11.89 -7.66 2.61
CA ASN A 55 -13.11 -7.82 1.81
C ASN A 55 -14.26 -8.39 2.64
N PHE A 56 -13.98 -9.33 3.53
CA PHE A 56 -14.97 -9.87 4.45
C PHE A 56 -15.56 -8.76 5.33
N GLU A 57 -14.72 -7.91 5.92
CA GLU A 57 -15.16 -6.79 6.75
C GLU A 57 -15.96 -5.74 5.94
N ILE A 58 -15.54 -5.41 4.71
CA ILE A 58 -16.32 -4.54 3.81
C ILE A 58 -17.75 -5.10 3.61
N ARG A 59 -17.87 -6.41 3.37
CA ARG A 59 -19.18 -7.06 3.16
C ARG A 59 -20.00 -7.13 4.44
N ARG A 60 -19.38 -7.52 5.56
CA ARG A 60 -20.03 -7.66 6.87
C ARG A 60 -20.63 -6.33 7.32
N LEU A 61 -19.89 -5.25 7.13
CA LEU A 61 -20.29 -3.88 7.48
C LEU A 61 -21.11 -3.17 6.39
N GLN A 62 -21.30 -3.80 5.22
CA GLN A 62 -21.98 -3.22 4.07
C GLN A 62 -21.42 -1.86 3.63
N LEU A 63 -20.10 -1.69 3.77
CA LEU A 63 -19.43 -0.45 3.42
C LEU A 63 -19.42 -0.27 1.90
N PRO A 64 -19.56 0.98 1.39
CA PRO A 64 -19.51 1.26 -0.04
C PRO A 64 -18.08 1.24 -0.58
N TYR A 65 -17.23 0.36 -0.04
CA TYR A 65 -15.82 0.29 -0.37
C TYR A 65 -15.54 -0.79 -1.42
N SER A 66 -14.39 -0.70 -2.07
CA SER A 66 -13.93 -1.72 -3.00
C SER A 66 -12.42 -1.88 -2.97
N ILE A 67 -11.98 -3.11 -3.23
CA ILE A 67 -10.59 -3.45 -3.45
C ILE A 67 -10.44 -3.70 -4.97
N PRO A 68 -9.94 -2.74 -5.75
CA PRO A 68 -9.67 -2.98 -7.17
C PRO A 68 -8.48 -3.93 -7.33
N GLY A 69 -8.44 -4.68 -8.44
CA GLY A 69 -7.31 -5.56 -8.73
C GLY A 69 -6.01 -4.80 -9.05
N HIS A 70 -6.12 -3.54 -9.46
CA HIS A 70 -5.01 -2.60 -9.62
C HIS A 70 -5.55 -1.17 -9.54
N CYS A 71 -4.76 -0.25 -8.98
CA CYS A 71 -5.04 1.17 -9.00
C CYS A 71 -3.73 1.97 -8.89
N LEU A 72 -3.50 2.90 -9.83
CA LEU A 72 -2.36 3.81 -9.76
C LEU A 72 -2.71 5.05 -8.93
N LEU A 73 -1.91 5.34 -7.92
CA LEU A 73 -1.97 6.59 -7.18
C LEU A 73 -1.11 7.64 -7.87
N LYS A 74 -1.74 8.70 -8.39
CA LYS A 74 -1.00 9.87 -8.88
C LYS A 74 -0.61 10.73 -7.70
N LEU A 75 0.68 10.97 -7.54
CA LEU A 75 1.21 11.82 -6.49
C LEU A 75 1.41 13.25 -6.97
N SER A 76 1.41 14.18 -6.03
CA SER A 76 1.53 15.62 -6.33
C SER A 76 2.97 16.06 -6.63
N ARG A 77 3.99 15.24 -6.31
CA ARG A 77 5.40 15.54 -6.60
C ARG A 77 5.90 14.83 -7.85
N ASP A 78 6.77 15.52 -8.58
CA ASP A 78 7.76 14.98 -9.53
C ASP A 78 7.26 13.94 -10.54
N GLU A 79 5.99 14.00 -10.97
CA GLU A 79 5.39 12.95 -11.82
C GLU A 79 5.62 11.55 -11.21
N ALA A 80 5.24 11.37 -9.95
CA ALA A 80 5.27 10.06 -9.30
C ALA A 80 3.91 9.35 -9.37
N GLY A 81 3.96 8.02 -9.49
CA GLY A 81 2.81 7.16 -9.67
C GLY A 81 3.04 5.78 -9.05
N TYR A 82 2.39 5.47 -7.94
CA TYR A 82 2.60 4.21 -7.21
C TYR A 82 1.42 3.26 -7.34
N GLN A 83 1.67 1.96 -7.18
CA GLN A 83 0.62 0.95 -7.11
C GLN A 83 0.76 0.19 -5.80
N PRO A 84 -0.04 0.55 -4.76
CA PRO A 84 -0.02 -0.17 -3.50
C PRO A 84 -0.31 -1.67 -3.70
N ASP A 85 0.26 -2.49 -2.81
CA ASP A 85 -0.04 -3.92 -2.79
C ASP A 85 -1.52 -4.22 -2.48
N VAL A 86 -2.12 -3.49 -1.54
CA VAL A 86 -3.57 -3.49 -1.30
C VAL A 86 -4.07 -2.05 -1.18
N ILE A 87 -5.20 -1.76 -1.83
CA ILE A 87 -5.85 -0.45 -1.76
C ILE A 87 -7.36 -0.60 -1.60
N ILE A 88 -7.93 0.17 -0.68
CA ILE A 88 -9.36 0.22 -0.41
C ILE A 88 -9.86 1.59 -0.84
N LEU A 89 -10.78 1.61 -1.78
CA LEU A 89 -11.37 2.83 -2.33
C LEU A 89 -12.82 2.99 -1.89
N ASP A 90 -13.22 4.22 -1.58
CA ASP A 90 -14.63 4.57 -1.36
C ASP A 90 -15.34 4.79 -2.70
N ARG A 91 -16.26 3.89 -3.08
CA ARG A 91 -16.99 3.99 -4.35
C ARG A 91 -17.81 5.26 -4.48
N THR A 92 -18.24 5.86 -3.37
CA THR A 92 -18.99 7.12 -3.40
C THR A 92 -18.10 8.30 -3.78
N ALA A 93 -16.81 8.25 -3.42
CA ALA A 93 -15.82 9.26 -3.79
C ALA A 93 -15.33 9.11 -5.23
N LEU A 94 -15.36 7.88 -5.80
CA LEU A 94 -14.90 7.61 -7.17
C LEU A 94 -15.68 8.36 -8.26
N ALA A 95 -16.90 8.84 -7.97
CA ALA A 95 -17.63 9.70 -8.88
C ALA A 95 -16.89 11.02 -9.20
N ASN A 96 -16.01 11.46 -8.29
CA ASN A 96 -15.19 12.66 -8.45
C ASN A 96 -13.83 12.37 -9.12
N GLU A 97 -13.45 11.09 -9.27
CA GLU A 97 -12.23 10.69 -9.96
C GLU A 97 -12.45 10.65 -11.48
N SER A 98 -12.13 11.75 -12.15
CA SER A 98 -12.32 11.91 -13.61
C SER A 98 -11.68 10.81 -14.47
N ARG A 99 -10.65 10.13 -13.94
CA ARG A 99 -9.89 9.09 -14.66
C ARG A 99 -10.43 7.68 -14.44
N TRP A 100 -11.20 7.45 -13.38
CA TRP A 100 -11.56 6.11 -12.90
C TRP A 100 -12.10 5.16 -13.98
N LYS A 101 -13.00 5.65 -14.85
CA LYS A 101 -13.59 4.83 -15.93
C LYS A 101 -12.65 4.52 -17.09
N LYS A 102 -11.63 5.35 -17.31
CA LYS A 102 -10.69 5.19 -18.42
C LYS A 102 -9.50 4.33 -18.00
N ASN A 103 -8.87 4.71 -16.90
CA ASN A 103 -7.75 4.00 -16.30
C ASN A 103 -7.93 4.07 -14.78
N PRO A 104 -7.99 2.94 -14.05
CA PRO A 104 -8.15 2.94 -12.61
C PRO A 104 -6.93 3.60 -11.95
N SER A 105 -7.06 4.90 -11.75
CA SER A 105 -6.07 5.76 -11.13
C SER A 105 -6.79 6.71 -10.21
N SER A 106 -6.25 6.88 -9.01
CA SER A 106 -6.78 7.78 -7.99
C SER A 106 -5.83 8.96 -7.87
N THR A 107 -6.38 10.16 -7.97
CA THR A 107 -5.62 11.41 -7.82
C THR A 107 -5.90 12.10 -6.50
N MET A 108 -6.93 11.65 -5.77
CA MET A 108 -7.35 12.21 -4.49
C MET A 108 -7.12 11.20 -3.37
N GLY A 109 -6.35 11.57 -2.35
CA GLY A 109 -6.15 10.73 -1.16
C GLY A 109 -7.45 10.47 -0.41
N SER A 110 -8.40 11.41 -0.47
CA SER A 110 -9.74 11.25 0.13
C SER A 110 -10.58 10.11 -0.47
N SER A 111 -10.26 9.66 -1.69
CA SER A 111 -10.90 8.49 -2.30
C SER A 111 -10.38 7.16 -1.73
N VAL A 112 -9.21 7.20 -1.09
CA VAL A 112 -8.51 6.04 -0.53
C VAL A 112 -8.82 5.95 0.96
N ARG A 113 -9.46 4.87 1.38
CA ARG A 113 -9.75 4.60 2.79
C ARG A 113 -8.58 3.93 3.50
N LEU A 114 -7.85 3.06 2.79
CA LEU A 114 -6.67 2.38 3.28
C LEU A 114 -5.75 2.05 2.11
N ALA A 115 -4.46 2.33 2.25
CA ALA A 115 -3.40 1.78 1.42
C ALA A 115 -2.51 0.86 2.26
N VAL A 116 -2.01 -0.23 1.68
CA VAL A 116 -1.11 -1.16 2.37
C VAL A 116 0.05 -1.50 1.44
N GLU A 117 1.27 -1.42 1.97
CA GLU A 117 2.45 -2.05 1.37
C GLU A 117 2.89 -3.23 2.23
N VAL A 118 3.16 -4.37 1.58
CA VAL A 118 3.76 -5.53 2.24
C VAL A 118 5.25 -5.49 1.97
N VAL A 119 6.03 -5.40 3.04
CA VAL A 119 7.46 -5.15 2.94
C VAL A 119 8.18 -6.29 2.23
N SER A 120 9.00 -5.92 1.27
CA SER A 120 9.91 -6.82 0.55
C SER A 120 11.35 -6.31 0.60
N THR A 121 12.15 -6.58 -0.43
CA THR A 121 13.56 -6.18 -0.50
C THR A 121 13.77 -4.66 -0.51
N ASN A 122 12.79 -3.89 -1.01
CA ASN A 122 12.87 -2.42 -1.11
C ASN A 122 12.16 -1.69 0.04
N TRP A 123 12.26 -2.22 1.26
CA TRP A 123 11.57 -1.72 2.46
C TRP A 123 11.81 -0.23 2.77
N GLN A 124 12.92 0.35 2.29
CA GLN A 124 13.23 1.76 2.54
C GLN A 124 12.17 2.68 1.94
N ASP A 125 11.66 2.35 0.77
CA ASP A 125 10.65 3.15 0.09
C ASP A 125 9.33 3.11 0.85
N ASP A 126 8.90 1.93 1.28
CA ASP A 126 7.67 1.74 2.06
C ASP A 126 7.68 2.53 3.37
N TYR A 127 8.83 2.53 4.08
CA TYR A 127 8.95 3.20 5.39
C TYR A 127 9.33 4.70 5.33
N LEU A 128 9.69 5.23 4.16
CA LEU A 128 10.19 6.62 4.05
C LEU A 128 9.51 7.39 2.93
N VAL A 129 9.67 6.92 1.70
CA VAL A 129 9.27 7.65 0.49
C VAL A 129 7.76 7.64 0.38
N LYS A 130 7.14 6.45 0.49
CA LYS A 130 5.70 6.25 0.37
C LYS A 130 4.93 6.82 1.55
N VAL A 131 5.45 6.73 2.79
CA VAL A 131 4.86 7.40 3.97
C VAL A 131 4.65 8.90 3.68
N ALA A 132 5.72 9.60 3.26
CA ALA A 132 5.66 11.04 3.02
C ALA A 132 4.72 11.40 1.86
N ASP A 133 4.67 10.57 0.81
CA ASP A 133 3.81 10.81 -0.34
C ASP A 133 2.34 10.57 -0.06
N TYR A 134 2.01 9.50 0.65
CA TYR A 134 0.64 9.18 1.00
C TYR A 134 0.08 10.17 2.04
N GLU A 135 0.92 10.65 2.96
CA GLU A 135 0.59 11.74 3.89
C GLU A 135 0.22 13.01 3.12
N ARG A 136 1.11 13.44 2.20
CA ARG A 136 0.90 14.64 1.40
C ARG A 136 -0.30 14.52 0.46
N LEU A 137 -0.58 13.33 -0.05
CA LEU A 137 -1.77 13.05 -0.85
C LEU A 137 -3.07 13.11 0.00
N GLY A 138 -2.95 12.98 1.32
CA GLY A 138 -4.08 13.02 2.25
C GLY A 138 -4.80 11.69 2.38
N ILE A 139 -4.11 10.56 2.19
CA ILE A 139 -4.68 9.23 2.44
C ILE A 139 -4.89 9.09 3.95
N SER A 140 -6.11 8.77 4.37
CA SER A 140 -6.47 8.77 5.81
C SER A 140 -5.75 7.68 6.62
N GLU A 141 -5.44 6.54 6.00
CA GLU A 141 -4.80 5.42 6.67
C GLU A 141 -3.83 4.68 5.73
N TYR A 142 -2.63 4.42 6.21
CA TYR A 142 -1.58 3.72 5.48
C TYR A 142 -0.92 2.66 6.35
N TRP A 143 -0.76 1.44 5.85
CA TRP A 143 -0.10 0.35 6.57
C TRP A 143 1.19 -0.07 5.88
N VAL A 144 2.23 -0.30 6.68
CA VAL A 144 3.44 -1.01 6.29
C VAL A 144 3.49 -2.33 7.05
N VAL A 145 3.32 -3.45 6.33
CA VAL A 145 3.26 -4.79 6.90
C VAL A 145 4.60 -5.48 6.73
N ASP A 146 5.41 -5.50 7.78
CA ASP A 146 6.74 -6.13 7.80
C ASP A 146 6.70 -7.47 8.52
N TYR A 147 6.17 -8.49 7.83
CA TYR A 147 6.00 -9.83 8.37
C TYR A 147 7.32 -10.60 8.55
N ALA A 148 8.34 -10.28 7.75
CA ALA A 148 9.64 -10.96 7.74
C ALA A 148 10.73 -10.19 8.52
N ALA A 149 10.37 -9.09 9.21
CA ALA A 149 11.28 -8.25 9.98
C ALA A 149 12.47 -7.70 9.17
N LEU A 150 12.23 -7.29 7.92
CA LEU A 150 13.27 -6.83 6.99
C LEU A 150 13.68 -5.37 7.27
N GLY A 151 12.73 -4.54 7.68
CA GLY A 151 12.85 -3.11 7.91
C GLY A 151 13.98 -2.71 8.85
N GLY A 152 14.39 -1.44 8.78
CA GLY A 152 15.44 -0.90 9.65
C GLY A 152 15.07 -0.97 11.13
N ARG A 153 16.06 -1.18 12.02
CA ARG A 153 15.86 -1.27 13.48
C ARG A 153 15.09 -0.10 14.09
N ARG A 154 15.20 1.10 13.49
CA ARG A 154 14.47 2.29 13.94
C ARG A 154 12.95 2.17 13.77
N PHE A 155 12.48 1.32 12.86
CA PHE A 155 11.06 1.10 12.56
C PHE A 155 10.51 -0.13 13.29
N ILE A 156 11.28 -1.21 13.31
CA ILE A 156 10.79 -2.52 13.76
C ILE A 156 11.47 -3.03 15.05
N GLY A 157 12.23 -2.17 15.72
CA GLY A 157 12.88 -2.47 17.00
C GLY A 157 14.27 -3.10 16.92
N ASN A 158 14.86 -3.31 18.10
CA ASN A 158 16.14 -3.99 18.29
C ASN A 158 16.05 -4.93 19.53
N PRO A 159 16.02 -6.27 19.35
CA PRO A 159 16.16 -7.00 18.09
C PRO A 159 15.01 -6.69 17.12
N LYS A 160 15.28 -6.86 15.82
CA LYS A 160 14.26 -6.70 14.76
C LYS A 160 13.16 -7.75 14.98
N GLN A 161 11.90 -7.34 14.87
CA GLN A 161 10.74 -8.21 15.01
C GLN A 161 9.70 -7.89 13.93
N PRO A 162 8.89 -8.86 13.50
CA PRO A 162 7.75 -8.59 12.63
C PRO A 162 6.88 -7.49 13.23
N THR A 163 6.53 -6.50 12.42
CA THR A 163 5.85 -5.28 12.88
C THR A 163 4.89 -4.80 11.80
N ILE A 164 3.67 -4.46 12.19
CA ILE A 164 2.77 -3.66 11.36
C ILE A 164 2.85 -2.22 11.87
N SER A 165 3.17 -1.29 10.97
CA SER A 165 3.10 0.14 11.23
C SER A 165 1.82 0.68 10.60
N VAL A 166 0.90 1.18 11.44
CA VAL A 166 -0.34 1.82 10.99
C VAL A 166 -0.16 3.32 11.15
N TYR A 167 -0.21 4.03 10.03
CA TYR A 167 -0.19 5.49 9.95
C TYR A 167 -1.62 5.99 9.77
N GLN A 168 -2.08 6.87 10.66
CA GLN A 168 -3.39 7.51 10.60
C GLN A 168 -3.21 9.02 10.46
N LEU A 169 -3.88 9.62 9.47
CA LEU A 169 -3.76 11.06 9.21
C LEU A 169 -4.61 11.84 10.21
N VAL A 170 -3.95 12.61 11.08
CA VAL A 170 -4.60 13.43 12.09
C VAL A 170 -4.09 14.87 11.93
N ASP A 171 -5.00 15.81 11.71
CA ASP A 171 -4.70 17.23 11.52
C ASP A 171 -3.61 17.52 10.46
N GLY A 172 -3.52 16.67 9.44
CA GLY A 172 -2.59 16.80 8.32
C GLY A 172 -1.23 16.11 8.49
N GLU A 173 -1.03 15.41 9.60
CA GLU A 173 0.21 14.66 9.88
C GLU A 173 -0.11 13.21 10.24
N TYR A 174 0.73 12.27 9.78
CA TYR A 174 0.59 10.87 10.14
C TYR A 174 1.07 10.62 11.57
N GLN A 175 0.16 10.05 12.37
CA GLN A 175 0.49 9.42 13.63
C GLN A 175 0.67 7.93 13.43
N ILE A 176 1.72 7.37 14.03
CA ILE A 176 2.10 5.96 13.86
C ILE A 176 1.80 5.15 15.11
N SER A 177 1.13 4.02 14.91
CA SER A 177 0.96 2.96 15.91
C SER A 177 1.63 1.67 15.41
N LEU A 178 2.33 0.98 16.31
CA LEU A 178 3.06 -0.25 15.99
C LEU A 178 2.37 -1.45 16.63
N PHE A 179 2.12 -2.49 15.85
CA PHE A 179 1.43 -3.71 16.29
C PHE A 179 2.30 -4.94 16.06
N ARG A 180 2.34 -5.84 17.06
CA ARG A 180 3.13 -7.07 17.03
C ARG A 180 2.39 -8.22 17.71
N GLY A 181 2.71 -9.46 17.32
CA GLY A 181 2.15 -10.65 17.96
C GLY A 181 0.61 -10.58 18.07
N ASN A 182 0.07 -10.73 19.27
CA ASN A 182 -1.37 -10.77 19.50
C ASN A 182 -2.06 -9.40 19.58
N ASP A 183 -1.36 -8.30 19.30
CA ASP A 183 -1.98 -6.98 19.24
C ASP A 183 -3.07 -6.96 18.16
N ILE A 184 -4.27 -6.51 18.52
CA ILE A 184 -5.38 -6.31 17.59
C ILE A 184 -5.11 -5.01 16.81
N ILE A 185 -5.18 -5.07 15.49
CA ILE A 185 -4.93 -3.90 14.65
C ILE A 185 -6.08 -2.90 14.79
N GLU A 186 -5.73 -1.66 15.15
CA GLU A 186 -6.67 -0.55 15.21
C GLU A 186 -6.73 0.14 13.85
N SER A 187 -7.84 0.00 13.14
CA SER A 187 -8.06 0.61 11.83
C SER A 187 -9.10 1.72 11.90
N LEU A 188 -8.81 2.86 11.27
CA LEU A 188 -9.76 3.96 11.09
C LEU A 188 -10.80 3.59 10.02
N ALA A 189 -10.37 2.95 8.94
CA ALA A 189 -11.23 2.47 7.86
C ALA A 189 -12.13 1.32 8.31
N PHE A 190 -11.68 0.51 9.27
CA PHE A 190 -12.41 -0.65 9.79
C PHE A 190 -12.38 -0.71 11.34
N PRO A 191 -13.15 0.14 12.05
CA PRO A 191 -13.12 0.20 13.52
C PRO A 191 -13.55 -1.08 14.24
N GLU A 192 -14.24 -1.99 13.54
CA GLU A 192 -14.67 -3.28 14.07
C GLU A 192 -13.74 -4.44 13.67
N LEU A 193 -12.61 -4.16 13.01
CA LEU A 193 -11.65 -5.17 12.59
C LEU A 193 -11.10 -5.92 13.82
N ARG A 194 -11.22 -7.24 13.82
CA ARG A 194 -10.70 -8.12 14.87
C ARG A 194 -9.61 -9.04 14.33
N LEU A 195 -8.58 -8.42 13.75
CA LEU A 195 -7.44 -9.10 13.17
C LEU A 195 -6.19 -8.77 13.99
N THR A 196 -5.41 -9.77 14.38
CA THR A 196 -4.14 -9.54 15.08
C THR A 196 -2.96 -9.45 14.10
N ALA A 197 -1.88 -8.79 14.53
CA ALA A 197 -0.65 -8.72 13.75
C ALA A 197 -0.10 -10.12 13.41
N GLU A 198 -0.12 -11.05 14.36
CA GLU A 198 0.33 -12.43 14.20
C GLU A 198 -0.47 -13.20 13.13
N GLN A 199 -1.79 -12.99 13.06
CA GLN A 199 -2.62 -13.63 12.02
C GLN A 199 -2.18 -13.19 10.62
N ILE A 200 -1.85 -11.91 10.45
CA ILE A 200 -1.32 -11.37 9.19
C ILE A 200 0.07 -11.93 8.90
N PHE A 201 0.96 -11.96 9.90
CA PHE A 201 2.32 -12.46 9.70
C PHE A 201 2.37 -13.93 9.29
N ARG A 202 1.51 -14.75 9.90
CA ARG A 202 1.43 -16.19 9.60
C ARG A 202 0.97 -16.50 8.18
N ALA A 203 0.30 -15.58 7.50
CA ALA A 203 -0.07 -15.78 6.11
C ALA A 203 1.16 -15.94 5.20
N GLY A 204 2.29 -15.31 5.53
CA GLY A 204 3.55 -15.40 4.79
C GLY A 204 4.59 -16.29 5.44
N LEU A 205 4.21 -17.09 6.44
CA LEU A 205 5.11 -18.05 7.07
C LEU A 205 4.63 -19.47 6.73
N PRO A 206 5.57 -20.43 6.57
CA PRO A 206 5.19 -21.81 6.36
C PRO A 206 4.30 -22.28 7.53
N ALA A 207 3.24 -23.04 7.21
CA ALA A 207 2.39 -23.64 8.23
C ALA A 207 3.28 -24.42 9.21
N THR A 208 3.34 -23.97 10.46
CA THR A 208 4.02 -24.75 11.49
C THR A 208 3.27 -26.06 11.64
N GLU A 209 3.93 -27.20 11.38
CA GLU A 209 3.41 -28.49 11.79
C GLU A 209 3.11 -28.40 13.29
N SER A 210 1.82 -28.45 13.63
CA SER A 210 1.38 -28.57 15.01
C SER A 210 2.01 -29.83 15.59
N THR A 211 2.92 -29.65 16.54
CA THR A 211 3.49 -30.72 17.37
C THR A 211 2.52 -31.11 18.47
#